data_AF-A0A7W0KN95-F1
#
_entry.id   AF-A0A7W0KN95-F1
#
_cell.length_a   1.000
_cell.length_b   1.000
_cell.length_c   1.000
_cell.angle_alpha   90.00
_cell.angle_beta   90.00
_cell.angle_gamma   90.00
#
_symmetry.space_group_name_H-M   'P 1'
#
loop_
_entity.id
_entity.type
_entity.pdbx_description
1 polymer ?
#
loop_
_entity_poly.entity_id
_entity_poly.type
_entity_poly.pdbx_seq_one_letter_code
_entity_poly.pdbx_strand_id
1 'polypeptide(L)'
;VVVLGPLHAAAMARAGMSKADVRQGLFRLARRSLTELRRAGRLSGEPGAEDDTSYRTVVPTAQDILVVVAGGHLYGYSAVVPSWVGGHESVAVTEALDDEESARRAVDSPAQEAGETS
;
A
#
# COMPACT_ATOMS: atom_id res chain seq x y z
N VAL A 1 4.25 -1.82 -1.99
CA VAL A 1 3.77 -2.13 -0.62
C VAL A 1 2.87 -1.01 -0.12
N VAL A 2 1.79 -1.36 0.59
CA VAL A 2 0.95 -0.40 1.32
C VAL A 2 0.98 -0.77 2.80
N VAL A 3 1.39 0.17 3.64
CA VAL A 3 1.42 0.05 5.10
C VAL A 3 0.24 0.83 5.65
N LEU A 4 -0.76 0.12 6.16
CA LEU A 4 -1.88 0.73 6.86
C LEU A 4 -1.50 1.02 8.30
N GLY A 5 -1.80 2.23 8.76
CA GLY A 5 -1.73 2.56 10.18
C GLY A 5 -2.81 1.80 10.96
N PRO A 6 -2.60 1.50 12.24
CA PRO A 6 -3.56 0.78 13.07
C PRO A 6 -4.97 1.40 13.06
N LEU A 7 -5.08 2.73 13.09
CA LEU A 7 -6.38 3.42 13.05
C LEU A 7 -7.14 3.21 11.73
N HIS A 8 -6.43 3.24 10.58
CA HIS A 8 -7.04 2.96 9.28
C HIS A 8 -7.41 1.49 9.14
N ALA A 9 -6.54 0.57 9.56
CA ALA A 9 -6.83 -0.86 9.55
C ALA A 9 -8.08 -1.18 10.39
N ALA A 10 -8.20 -0.58 11.58
CA ALA A 10 -9.37 -0.71 12.43
C ALA A 10 -10.64 -0.11 11.80
N ALA A 11 -10.53 1.03 11.10
CA ALA A 11 -11.66 1.61 10.38
C ALA A 11 -12.17 0.69 9.26
N MET A 12 -11.26 0.11 8.47
CA MET A 12 -11.61 -0.86 7.42
C MET A 12 -12.24 -2.12 8.01
N ALA A 13 -11.69 -2.65 9.10
CA ALA A 13 -12.24 -3.81 9.80
C ALA A 13 -13.65 -3.54 10.36
N ARG A 14 -13.90 -2.36 10.95
CA ARG A 14 -15.24 -1.94 11.40
C ARG A 14 -16.24 -1.83 10.26
N ALA A 15 -15.78 -1.50 9.05
CA ALA A 15 -16.59 -1.49 7.84
C ALA A 15 -16.81 -2.90 7.24
N GLY A 16 -16.32 -3.97 7.89
CA GLY A 16 -16.46 -5.34 7.42
C GLY A 16 -15.52 -5.71 6.27
N MET A 17 -14.50 -4.90 5.98
CA MET A 17 -13.58 -5.16 4.88
C MET A 17 -12.51 -6.18 5.26
N SER A 18 -12.38 -7.24 4.45
CA SER A 18 -11.25 -8.14 4.51
C SER A 18 -10.00 -7.53 3.87
N LYS A 19 -8.83 -8.14 4.10
CA LYS A 19 -7.59 -7.77 3.39
C LYS A 19 -7.72 -7.89 1.87
N ALA A 20 -8.51 -8.86 1.39
CA ALA A 20 -8.78 -9.02 -0.03
C ALA A 20 -9.62 -7.87 -0.58
N ASP A 21 -10.61 -7.39 0.17
CA ASP A 21 -11.44 -6.24 -0.23
C ASP A 21 -10.62 -4.96 -0.30
N VAL A 22 -9.71 -4.75 0.67
CA VAL A 22 -8.78 -3.62 0.65
C VAL A 22 -7.90 -3.66 -0.60
N ARG A 23 -7.31 -4.83 -0.92
CA ARG A 23 -6.50 -5.00 -2.14
C ARG A 23 -7.30 -4.70 -3.41
N GLN A 24 -8.53 -5.23 -3.51
CA GLN A 24 -9.41 -5.00 -4.66
C GLN A 24 -9.79 -3.53 -4.79
N GLY A 25 -10.12 -2.88 -3.68
CA GLY A 25 -10.40 -1.44 -3.63
C GLY A 25 -9.21 -0.61 -4.10
N LEU A 26 -8.02 -0.89 -3.58
CA LEU A 26 -6.79 -0.25 -4.01
C LEU A 26 -6.50 -0.49 -5.49
N PHE A 27 -6.60 -1.72 -5.99
CA PHE A 27 -6.37 -2.04 -7.40
C PHE A 27 -7.32 -1.29 -8.33
N ARG A 28 -8.62 -1.22 -7.97
CA ARG A 28 -9.63 -0.51 -8.74
C ARG A 28 -9.39 1.01 -8.76
N LEU A 29 -8.94 1.59 -7.64
CA LEU A 29 -8.75 3.05 -7.50
C LEU A 29 -7.36 3.50 -7.98
N ALA A 30 -6.33 2.67 -7.81
CA ALA A 30 -4.95 2.94 -8.18
C ALA A 30 -4.71 2.60 -9.67
N ARG A 31 -5.39 3.35 -10.54
CA ARG A 31 -5.24 3.28 -11.99
C ARG A 31 -5.25 4.67 -12.60
N ARG A 32 -4.71 4.78 -13.81
CA ARG A 32 -4.73 5.99 -14.64
C ARG A 32 -5.21 5.63 -16.03
N SER A 33 -5.92 6.54 -16.69
CA SER A 33 -6.34 6.31 -18.07
C SER A 33 -5.13 6.40 -19.00
N LEU A 34 -5.22 5.74 -20.17
CA LEU A 34 -4.15 5.86 -21.17
C LEU A 34 -4.03 7.29 -21.69
N THR A 35 -5.15 8.01 -21.78
CA THR A 35 -5.19 9.44 -22.13
C THR A 35 -4.35 10.29 -21.17
N GLU A 36 -4.52 10.12 -19.86
CA GLU A 36 -3.73 10.84 -18.85
C GLU A 36 -2.25 10.53 -18.97
N LEU A 37 -1.91 9.26 -19.20
CA LEU A 37 -0.52 8.82 -19.30
C LEU A 37 0.17 9.37 -20.56
N ARG A 38 -0.51 9.40 -21.72
CA ARG A 38 0.03 10.02 -22.94
C ARG A 38 0.20 11.53 -22.79
N ARG A 39 -0.82 12.22 -22.25
CA ARG A 39 -0.73 13.67 -21.97
C ARG A 39 0.42 14.01 -21.03
N ALA A 40 0.72 13.13 -20.06
CA ALA A 40 1.85 13.27 -19.15
C ALA A 40 3.20 12.84 -19.75
N GLY A 41 3.25 12.47 -21.04
CA GLY A 41 4.47 11.99 -21.71
C GLY A 41 4.99 10.65 -21.18
N ARG A 42 4.15 9.88 -20.47
CA ARG A 42 4.50 8.56 -19.91
C ARG A 42 4.26 7.42 -20.87
N LEU A 43 3.51 7.65 -21.94
CA LEU A 43 3.30 6.75 -23.06
C LEU A 43 3.53 7.52 -24.36
N SER A 44 4.08 6.86 -25.37
CA SER A 44 4.35 7.47 -26.67
C SER A 44 3.07 7.71 -27.47
N GLY A 45 3.04 8.77 -28.28
CA GLY A 45 1.93 9.10 -29.18
C GLY A 45 0.84 9.93 -28.51
N GLU A 46 -0.05 10.48 -29.35
CA GLU A 46 -1.17 11.31 -28.92
C GLU A 46 -2.34 10.48 -28.36
N PRO A 47 -3.15 11.02 -27.44
CA PRO A 47 -4.37 10.35 -26.97
C PRO A 47 -5.36 10.06 -28.09
N GLY A 48 -5.80 8.81 -28.21
CA GLY A 48 -6.90 8.40 -29.08
C GLY A 48 -8.22 8.26 -28.33
N ALA A 49 -9.34 8.19 -29.06
CA ALA A 49 -10.68 8.03 -28.46
C ALA A 49 -10.84 6.74 -27.63
N GLU A 50 -10.17 5.66 -28.04
CA GLU A 50 -10.16 4.36 -27.32
C GLU A 50 -9.39 4.43 -25.97
N ASP A 51 -8.51 5.41 -25.80
CA ASP A 51 -7.67 5.55 -24.60
C ASP A 51 -8.46 6.06 -23.38
N ASP A 52 -9.63 6.68 -23.58
CA ASP A 52 -10.46 7.26 -22.51
C ASP A 52 -11.14 6.18 -21.65
N THR A 53 -11.37 4.99 -22.21
CA THR A 53 -11.97 3.86 -21.48
C THR A 53 -10.95 2.82 -21.04
N SER A 54 -9.69 2.99 -21.45
CA SER A 54 -8.59 2.08 -21.17
C SER A 54 -7.78 2.56 -19.97
N TYR A 55 -7.47 1.65 -19.04
CA TYR A 55 -6.76 1.98 -17.81
C TYR A 55 -5.50 1.14 -17.65
N ARG A 56 -4.47 1.76 -17.09
CA ARG A 56 -3.27 1.08 -16.60
C ARG A 56 -3.25 1.10 -15.07
N THR A 57 -3.11 -0.06 -14.47
CA THR A 57 -3.00 -0.28 -13.03
C THR A 57 -1.54 -0.19 -12.58
N VAL A 58 -1.33 0.08 -11.28
CA VAL A 58 0.02 0.16 -10.70
C VAL A 58 0.72 -1.21 -10.64
N VAL A 59 -0.04 -2.29 -10.52
CA VAL A 59 0.42 -3.68 -10.50
C VAL A 59 -0.43 -4.55 -11.44
N PRO A 60 0.00 -5.77 -11.82
CA PRO A 60 -0.77 -6.65 -12.72
C PRO A 60 -2.10 -7.14 -12.13
N THR A 61 -2.10 -7.57 -10.87
CA THR A 61 -3.28 -8.07 -10.16
C THR A 61 -3.41 -7.45 -8.77
N ALA A 62 -4.61 -7.48 -8.18
CA ALA A 62 -4.82 -6.95 -6.83
C ALA A 62 -3.98 -7.69 -5.76
N GLN A 63 -3.66 -8.96 -6.01
CA GLN A 63 -2.88 -9.82 -5.12
C GLN A 63 -1.41 -9.38 -5.03
N ASP A 64 -0.91 -8.70 -6.07
CA ASP A 64 0.44 -8.15 -6.11
C ASP A 64 0.62 -6.92 -5.20
N ILE A 65 -0.47 -6.41 -4.61
CA ILE A 65 -0.41 -5.38 -3.57
C ILE A 65 -0.14 -6.03 -2.21
N LEU A 66 1.12 -5.97 -1.76
CA LEU A 66 1.46 -6.32 -0.38
C LEU A 66 0.88 -5.27 0.58
N VAL A 67 -0.10 -5.69 1.39
CA VAL A 67 -0.71 -4.89 2.46
C VAL A 67 -0.25 -5.42 3.82
N VAL A 68 0.24 -4.52 4.67
CA VAL A 68 0.64 -4.80 6.05
C VAL A 68 0.06 -3.74 6.98
N VAL A 69 0.00 -4.04 8.28
CA VAL A 69 -0.36 -3.06 9.32
C VAL A 69 0.86 -2.83 10.19
N ALA A 70 1.29 -1.58 10.33
CA ALA A 70 2.43 -1.21 11.15
C ALA A 70 2.37 0.28 11.56
N GLY A 71 3.19 0.65 12.54
CA GLY A 71 3.25 2.00 13.10
C GLY A 71 2.51 2.13 14.42
N GLY A 72 2.53 3.34 14.98
CA GLY A 72 1.89 3.65 16.26
C GLY A 72 0.39 3.93 16.15
N HIS A 73 -0.29 3.95 17.29
CA HIS A 73 -1.73 4.23 17.38
C HIS A 73 -2.07 5.72 17.26
N LEU A 74 -1.08 6.61 17.34
CA LEU A 74 -1.28 8.05 17.32
C LEU A 74 -1.37 8.58 15.88
N TYR A 75 -2.25 9.56 15.67
CA TYR A 75 -2.35 10.41 14.47
C TYR A 75 -2.70 9.74 13.12
N GLY A 76 -2.81 8.41 13.05
CA GLY A 76 -3.47 7.71 11.95
C GLY A 76 -2.76 7.82 10.59
N TYR A 77 -1.46 7.64 10.54
CA TYR A 77 -0.71 7.70 9.29
C TYR A 77 -0.68 6.37 8.53
N SER A 78 -0.47 6.41 7.23
CA SER A 78 -0.23 5.23 6.37
C SER A 78 0.79 5.58 5.31
N ALA A 79 1.45 4.57 4.77
CA ALA A 79 2.52 4.75 3.80
C ALA A 79 2.30 3.88 2.57
N VAL A 80 2.77 4.38 1.42
CA VAL A 80 2.88 3.62 0.18
C VAL A 80 4.35 3.62 -0.20
N VAL A 81 4.90 2.42 -0.39
CA VAL A 81 6.25 2.21 -0.90
C VAL A 81 6.12 1.59 -2.29
N PRO A 82 6.19 2.39 -3.36
CA PRO A 82 6.04 1.88 -4.73
C PRO A 82 7.30 1.14 -5.18
N SER A 83 7.16 0.28 -6.18
CA SER A 83 8.31 -0.26 -6.89
C SER A 83 8.94 0.78 -7.80
N TRP A 84 10.26 0.70 -7.98
CA TRP A 84 11.00 1.44 -8.99
C TRP A 84 10.87 0.81 -10.38
N VAL A 85 10.84 1.64 -11.44
CA VAL A 85 10.87 1.24 -12.87
C VAL A 85 9.90 0.08 -13.19
N GLY A 86 8.65 0.21 -12.75
CA GLY A 86 7.59 -0.75 -13.09
C GLY A 86 7.71 -2.12 -12.42
N GLY A 87 8.61 -2.30 -11.45
CA GLY A 87 8.64 -3.51 -10.60
C GLY A 87 9.55 -4.64 -11.06
N HIS A 88 10.29 -4.49 -12.16
CA HIS A 88 11.25 -5.51 -12.60
C HIS A 88 12.53 -5.52 -11.75
N GLU A 89 12.99 -4.34 -11.31
CA GLU A 89 14.23 -4.16 -10.53
C GLU A 89 13.97 -3.96 -9.03
N SER A 90 12.70 -3.90 -8.61
CA SER A 90 12.30 -3.53 -7.25
C SER A 90 11.06 -4.30 -6.86
N VAL A 91 11.29 -5.45 -6.20
CA VAL A 91 10.26 -6.39 -5.80
C VAL A 91 10.13 -6.39 -4.28
N ALA A 92 8.90 -6.39 -3.78
CA ALA A 92 8.64 -6.57 -2.36
C ALA A 92 8.80 -8.05 -2.00
N VAL A 93 9.63 -8.35 -1.01
CA VAL A 93 9.87 -9.71 -0.51
C VAL A 93 9.41 -9.84 0.93
N THR A 94 9.14 -11.06 1.36
CA THR A 94 8.87 -11.40 2.76
C THR A 94 9.80 -12.54 3.13
N GLU A 95 10.68 -12.28 4.08
CA GLU A 95 11.65 -13.23 4.59
C GLU A 95 11.48 -13.33 6.10
N ALA A 96 11.52 -14.54 6.63
CA ALA A 96 11.51 -14.76 8.06
C ALA A 96 12.90 -14.39 8.62
N LEU A 97 12.93 -13.60 9.69
CA LEU A 97 14.16 -13.34 10.42
C LEU A 97 14.39 -14.50 11.40
N ASP A 98 15.65 -14.88 11.60
CA ASP A 98 16.01 -15.77 12.70
C ASP A 98 15.90 -15.04 14.05
N ASP A 99 15.95 -15.81 15.13
CA ASP A 99 15.75 -15.29 16.49
C ASP A 99 16.81 -14.24 16.87
N GLU A 100 18.05 -14.42 16.42
CA GLU A 100 19.17 -13.51 16.71
C GLU A 100 18.99 -12.17 15.98
N GLU A 101 18.59 -12.21 14.71
CA GLU A 101 18.35 -11.04 13.88
C GLU A 101 17.07 -10.31 14.28
N SER A 102 16.04 -11.04 14.70
CA SER A 102 14.84 -10.48 15.31
C SER A 102 15.18 -9.73 16.61
N ALA A 103 15.97 -10.34 17.50
CA ALA A 103 16.40 -9.70 18.75
C ALA A 103 17.22 -8.42 18.51
N ARG A 104 18.14 -8.44 17.54
CA ARG A 104 18.93 -7.24 17.16
C ARG A 104 18.08 -6.09 16.63
N ARG A 105 16.96 -6.39 15.97
CA ARG A 105 16.10 -5.40 15.31
C ARG A 105 14.84 -5.08 16.12
N ALA A 106 14.73 -5.61 17.33
CA ALA A 106 13.64 -5.29 18.24
C ALA A 106 13.66 -3.79 18.53
N VAL A 107 12.58 -3.12 18.14
CA VAL A 107 12.36 -1.72 18.49
C VAL A 107 11.62 -1.72 19.82
N ASP A 108 12.19 -1.07 20.84
CA ASP A 108 11.51 -0.87 22.12
C ASP A 108 10.16 -0.18 21.86
N SER A 109 9.07 -0.87 22.20
CA SER A 109 7.75 -0.25 22.17
C SER A 109 7.73 0.84 23.24
N PRO A 110 7.34 2.10 22.92
CA PRO A 110 7.10 3.07 23.97
C PRO A 110 6.01 2.49 24.87
N ALA A 111 6.28 2.46 26.18
CA ALA A 111 5.33 2.02 27.18
C ALA A 111 3.97 2.70 26.89
N GLN A 112 2.90 1.91 26.87
CA GLN A 112 1.56 2.47 26.94
C GLN A 112 1.52 3.29 28.24
N GLU A 113 1.64 4.62 28.17
CA GLU A 113 1.28 5.48 29.29
C GLU A 113 -0.18 5.18 29.59
N ALA A 114 -0.39 4.38 30.63
CA ALA A 114 -1.68 4.13 31.20
C ALA A 114 -2.20 5.48 31.68
N GLY A 115 -3.21 6.00 31.00
CA GLY A 115 -3.94 7.17 31.45
C GLY A 115 -4.68 6.83 32.74
N GLU A 116 -4.01 7.01 33.87
CA GLU A 116 -4.66 7.45 35.10
C GLU A 116 -5.05 8.92 34.89
N THR A 117 -6.33 9.17 34.67
CA THR A 117 -6.94 10.44 35.07
C THR A 117 -8.26 10.12 35.76
N SER A 118 -8.28 10.49 37.04
CA SER A 118 -9.38 10.46 38.01
C SER A 118 -10.71 11.04 37.54
#